data_AF-A0A7X6YU45-F1
#
_entry.id   AF-A0A7X6YU45-F1
#
_cell.length_a   1.000
_cell.length_b   1.000
_cell.length_c   1.000
_cell.angle_alpha   90.00
_cell.angle_beta   90.00
_cell.angle_gamma   90.00
#
_symmetry.space_group_name_H-M   'P 1'
#
loop_
_entity.id
_entity.type
_entity.pdbx_description
1 polymer ?
#
loop_
_entity_poly.entity_id
_entity_poly.type
_entity_poly.pdbx_seq_one_letter_code
_entity_poly.pdbx_strand_id
1 'polypeptide(L)'
;MHILETLTNKKISKVSLFLSFILTATLLFGCNTSLPTPVPTPEQAQLPVPNVESVMATELPAFTDMPLNKETLPTEPTEDCKLSLETPWEHDKNNPITDENRILEILNALSDFETCHLPGQEGWLLRYDIWEGKREEDRSEYLTHLTGIPVACDLQLWYKRSNGKLTSYRLYDARESAKEPNLLYMDYDLCVKVTEPCDLKNGAQNLGTGTDPYFLSDYTTAFLHDQTFNANPQNRIVESKGWFTRDSEQNGEGLFVYERTVSGGNATIYTDLITGQAYTPIKQVRHIYFDLASGRPVREVFERTSTEGNVYKTSRDMVLSFYTDLPQDLRSLLDSAEAYRKNLPGCP
;
A
#
# COMPACT_ATOMS: atom_id res chain seq x y z
N MET A 1 30.62 15.56 -37.26
CA MET A 1 30.70 16.61 -38.29
C MET A 1 31.49 16.06 -39.47
N HIS A 2 30.80 15.49 -40.46
CA HIS A 2 31.20 15.54 -41.88
C HIS A 2 29.98 15.12 -42.72
N ILE A 3 29.53 16.09 -43.51
CA ILE A 3 28.45 16.07 -44.49
C ILE A 3 29.14 16.01 -45.86
N LEU A 4 28.60 15.20 -46.78
CA LEU A 4 28.26 15.51 -48.19
C LEU A 4 28.02 14.16 -48.91
N GLU A 5 26.77 13.82 -49.25
CA GLU A 5 25.95 14.30 -50.39
C GLU A 5 26.28 13.60 -51.71
N THR A 6 25.29 12.87 -52.25
CA THR A 6 24.77 12.93 -53.63
C THR A 6 23.78 11.77 -53.83
N LEU A 7 22.69 11.83 -54.61
CA LEU A 7 21.76 12.88 -55.03
C LEU A 7 20.64 12.12 -55.80
N THR A 8 19.37 12.48 -55.54
CA THR A 8 18.22 12.58 -56.48
C THR A 8 17.69 11.40 -57.32
N ASN A 9 16.38 11.12 -57.19
CA ASN A 9 15.30 11.57 -58.10
C ASN A 9 13.90 11.23 -57.52
N LYS A 10 13.03 12.21 -57.18
CA LYS A 10 11.93 12.83 -57.99
C LYS A 10 10.79 11.84 -58.33
N LYS A 11 9.48 12.07 -58.06
CA LYS A 11 8.57 13.24 -58.13
C LYS A 11 7.38 13.03 -57.17
N ILE A 12 6.95 13.98 -56.33
CA ILE A 12 6.01 15.11 -56.56
C ILE A 12 4.63 14.69 -57.12
N SER A 13 3.56 14.85 -56.33
CA SER A 13 2.40 15.68 -56.69
C SER A 13 1.50 15.98 -55.48
N LYS A 14 1.41 17.27 -55.11
CA LYS A 14 0.30 17.89 -54.35
C LYS A 14 -0.83 18.23 -55.34
N VAL A 15 -2.08 18.30 -54.90
CA VAL A 15 -3.09 19.37 -55.21
C VAL A 15 -4.52 19.01 -54.74
N SER A 16 -5.14 20.00 -54.08
CA SER A 16 -6.58 20.36 -53.91
C SER A 16 -7.63 19.41 -53.31
N LEU A 17 -8.02 19.68 -52.05
CA LEU A 17 -9.16 20.50 -51.63
C LEU A 17 -10.38 20.59 -52.59
N PHE A 18 -11.55 20.04 -52.20
CA PHE A 18 -12.88 20.57 -52.54
C PHE A 18 -13.94 20.15 -51.49
N LEU A 19 -14.68 21.16 -51.00
CA LEU A 19 -15.89 21.09 -50.19
C LEU A 19 -17.06 20.46 -50.97
N SER A 20 -17.98 19.76 -50.28
CA SER A 20 -19.41 20.15 -50.18
C SER A 20 -20.32 19.01 -49.68
N PHE A 21 -21.06 19.31 -48.61
CA PHE A 21 -22.43 18.91 -48.23
C PHE A 21 -23.21 17.93 -49.13
N ILE A 22 -23.91 16.96 -48.53
CA ILE A 22 -25.38 16.92 -48.44
C ILE A 22 -25.82 16.06 -47.24
N LEU A 23 -26.74 16.65 -46.49
CA LEU A 23 -27.51 16.15 -45.37
C LEU A 23 -28.80 15.50 -45.91
N THR A 24 -29.16 14.28 -45.48
CA THR A 24 -30.58 13.86 -45.39
C THR A 24 -30.74 12.71 -44.40
N ALA A 25 -31.44 13.02 -43.29
CA ALA A 25 -32.23 12.06 -42.51
C ALA A 25 -33.32 11.45 -43.43
N THR A 26 -33.91 10.29 -43.21
CA THR A 26 -34.80 9.97 -42.08
C THR A 26 -35.35 8.53 -42.20
N LEU A 27 -35.74 7.97 -41.05
CA LEU A 27 -36.86 7.04 -40.79
C LEU A 27 -36.70 5.51 -40.96
N LEU A 28 -36.52 4.86 -39.80
CA LEU A 28 -37.46 3.93 -39.16
C LEU A 28 -38.23 2.94 -40.04
N PHE A 29 -37.80 1.67 -40.01
CA PHE A 29 -38.70 0.51 -39.93
C PHE A 29 -38.11 -0.50 -38.94
N GLY A 30 -38.94 -0.93 -37.99
CA GLY A 30 -38.56 -1.82 -36.90
C GLY A 30 -38.42 -3.29 -37.31
N CYS A 31 -37.57 -3.99 -36.59
CA CYS A 31 -37.69 -5.42 -36.35
C CYS A 31 -37.66 -5.65 -34.83
N ASN A 32 -38.83 -5.99 -34.29
CA ASN A 32 -38.96 -6.73 -33.03
C ASN A 32 -38.40 -8.13 -33.24
N THR A 33 -37.32 -8.48 -32.53
CA THR A 33 -37.00 -9.88 -32.23
C THR A 33 -36.54 -9.97 -30.78
N SER A 34 -37.50 -10.20 -29.91
CA SER A 34 -37.33 -10.80 -28.59
C SER A 34 -36.77 -12.22 -28.73
N LEU A 35 -35.73 -12.55 -27.96
CA LEU A 35 -35.22 -13.91 -27.73
C LEU A 35 -34.27 -13.89 -26.51
N PRO A 36 -34.13 -14.99 -25.76
CA PRO A 36 -35.10 -15.49 -24.79
C PRO A 36 -34.54 -15.47 -23.35
N THR A 37 -35.46 -15.51 -22.38
CA THR A 37 -35.18 -15.75 -20.96
C THR A 37 -34.43 -17.06 -20.75
N PRO A 38 -33.34 -17.10 -19.96
CA PRO A 38 -32.70 -18.37 -19.62
C PRO A 38 -33.54 -19.13 -18.58
N VAL A 39 -33.84 -20.37 -18.90
CA VAL A 39 -34.42 -21.37 -17.98
C VAL A 39 -33.36 -21.73 -16.92
N PRO A 40 -33.71 -21.86 -15.63
CA PRO A 40 -32.76 -22.12 -14.56
C PRO A 40 -32.17 -23.53 -14.67
N THR A 41 -30.85 -23.64 -14.55
CA THR A 41 -30.11 -24.92 -14.45
C THR A 41 -29.77 -25.18 -12.97
N PRO A 42 -29.74 -26.45 -12.51
CA PRO A 42 -29.93 -26.79 -11.09
C PRO A 42 -28.73 -26.47 -10.20
N GLU A 43 -29.05 -25.93 -9.01
CA GLU A 43 -28.44 -26.25 -7.72
C GLU A 43 -26.89 -26.37 -7.67
N GLN A 44 -26.21 -25.22 -7.71
CA GLN A 44 -24.91 -25.09 -7.05
C GLN A 44 -25.15 -24.79 -5.57
N ALA A 45 -24.72 -25.72 -4.72
CA ALA A 45 -24.81 -25.65 -3.26
C ALA A 45 -24.36 -24.28 -2.73
N GLN A 46 -25.33 -23.50 -2.22
CA GLN A 46 -25.05 -22.35 -1.37
C GLN A 46 -24.39 -22.85 -0.09
N LEU A 47 -23.22 -22.29 0.23
CA LEU A 47 -22.64 -22.39 1.57
C LEU A 47 -23.61 -21.75 2.58
N PRO A 48 -23.82 -22.37 3.76
CA PRO A 48 -24.79 -21.87 4.73
C PRO A 48 -24.38 -20.49 5.25
N VAL A 49 -25.31 -19.54 5.16
CA VAL A 49 -25.22 -18.23 5.81
C VAL A 49 -25.26 -18.45 7.33
N PRO A 50 -24.34 -17.88 8.13
CA PRO A 50 -24.41 -17.97 9.58
C PRO A 50 -25.68 -17.29 10.08
N ASN A 51 -26.50 -18.08 10.78
CA ASN A 51 -27.71 -17.65 11.45
C ASN A 51 -27.31 -16.86 12.70
N VAL A 52 -27.21 -15.53 12.60
CA VAL A 52 -27.09 -14.67 13.80
C VAL A 52 -28.49 -14.30 14.22
N GLU A 53 -28.95 -14.95 15.28
CA GLU A 53 -30.17 -14.59 16.01
C GLU A 53 -30.12 -13.09 16.34
N SER A 54 -31.24 -12.42 16.05
CA SER A 54 -31.50 -11.04 16.40
C SER A 54 -31.51 -10.88 17.92
N VAL A 55 -30.37 -10.55 18.50
CA VAL A 55 -30.33 -9.98 19.85
C VAL A 55 -30.68 -8.51 19.70
N MET A 56 -31.83 -8.11 20.28
CA MET A 56 -32.23 -6.71 20.38
C MET A 56 -31.12 -5.91 21.07
N ALA A 57 -30.40 -5.11 20.30
CA ALA A 57 -29.55 -4.06 20.82
C ALA A 57 -30.38 -2.78 20.89
N THR A 58 -30.61 -2.36 22.12
CA THR A 58 -31.19 -1.09 22.55
C THR A 58 -30.71 0.08 21.69
N GLU A 59 -31.66 0.91 21.26
CA GLU A 59 -31.42 2.15 20.51
C GLU A 59 -30.31 3.01 21.15
N LEU A 60 -29.22 3.21 20.40
CA LEU A 60 -28.25 4.27 20.62
C LEU A 60 -28.35 5.26 19.44
N PRO A 61 -28.26 6.57 19.70
CA PRO A 61 -28.72 7.59 18.78
C PRO A 61 -27.88 7.63 17.51
N ALA A 62 -28.57 7.86 16.39
CA ALA A 62 -27.99 8.13 15.09
C ALA A 62 -27.01 9.31 15.18
N PHE A 63 -25.73 9.05 14.92
CA PHE A 63 -24.78 10.11 14.57
C PHE A 63 -25.02 10.51 13.12
N THR A 64 -26.01 11.38 12.92
CA THR A 64 -26.15 12.20 11.71
C THR A 64 -25.19 13.39 11.80
N ASP A 65 -24.54 13.67 10.67
CA ASP A 65 -23.96 14.95 10.26
C ASP A 65 -22.93 15.59 11.20
N MET A 66 -21.68 15.13 11.12
CA MET A 66 -20.53 15.98 11.43
C MET A 66 -20.08 16.65 10.11
N PRO A 67 -20.10 17.99 10.00
CA PRO A 67 -19.71 18.65 8.77
C PRO A 67 -18.21 18.43 8.57
N LEU A 68 -17.84 17.93 7.39
CA LEU A 68 -16.48 17.94 6.88
C LEU A 68 -15.99 19.39 6.98
N ASN A 69 -15.15 19.69 7.97
CA ASN A 69 -14.65 21.03 8.17
C ASN A 69 -13.85 21.37 6.91
N LYS A 70 -14.38 22.30 6.09
CA LYS A 70 -13.59 23.02 5.10
C LYS A 70 -12.63 23.90 5.89
N GLU A 71 -11.56 23.30 6.41
CA GLU A 71 -10.40 24.06 6.77
C GLU A 71 -9.73 24.52 5.48
N THR A 72 -9.54 25.84 5.45
CA THR A 72 -8.86 26.60 4.42
C THR A 72 -7.57 25.89 4.05
N LEU A 73 -7.56 25.26 2.88
CA LEU A 73 -6.37 24.79 2.18
C LEU A 73 -5.29 25.88 2.29
N PRO A 74 -4.01 25.52 2.53
CA PRO A 74 -2.92 26.34 2.04
C PRO A 74 -3.22 26.61 0.56
N THR A 75 -3.29 27.88 0.21
CA THR A 75 -3.54 28.31 -1.17
C THR A 75 -2.47 27.68 -2.04
N GLU A 76 -2.92 26.69 -2.83
CA GLU A 76 -2.19 25.88 -3.81
C GLU A 76 -1.46 24.64 -3.26
N PRO A 77 -1.90 23.39 -3.55
CA PRO A 77 -0.92 22.38 -3.90
C PRO A 77 -0.10 23.00 -5.03
N THR A 78 1.23 22.93 -4.98
CA THR A 78 2.00 23.13 -6.22
C THR A 78 1.30 22.30 -7.30
N GLU A 79 1.22 22.79 -8.53
CA GLU A 79 0.61 22.06 -9.66
C GLU A 79 1.21 20.64 -9.90
N ASP A 80 2.14 20.20 -9.05
CA ASP A 80 3.08 19.10 -9.15
C ASP A 80 2.71 17.81 -8.37
N CYS A 81 1.75 17.80 -7.43
CA CYS A 81 1.32 16.55 -6.77
C CYS A 81 0.27 15.79 -7.59
N LYS A 82 0.58 15.44 -8.85
CA LYS A 82 -0.23 14.54 -9.67
C LYS A 82 0.51 13.23 -9.86
N LEU A 83 -0.22 12.13 -9.91
CA LEU A 83 0.36 10.84 -10.26
C LEU A 83 0.97 10.98 -11.66
N SER A 84 2.29 10.82 -11.76
CA SER A 84 3.08 10.99 -12.97
C SER A 84 2.97 9.77 -13.90
N LEU A 85 1.78 9.20 -14.02
CA LEU A 85 1.49 8.00 -14.78
C LEU A 85 0.12 8.11 -15.46
N GLU A 86 0.10 8.08 -16.80
CA GLU A 86 -1.13 7.75 -17.52
C GLU A 86 -1.45 6.28 -17.26
N THR A 87 -2.63 5.99 -16.68
CA THR A 87 -3.04 4.62 -16.33
C THR A 87 -3.37 3.82 -17.59
N PRO A 88 -2.58 2.80 -17.96
CA PRO A 88 -2.82 1.99 -19.14
C PRO A 88 -3.85 0.90 -18.81
N TRP A 89 -5.14 1.25 -18.87
CA TRP A 89 -6.25 0.36 -18.53
C TRP A 89 -6.34 -0.91 -19.38
N GLU A 90 -5.64 -0.96 -20.52
CA GLU A 90 -5.46 -2.16 -21.35
C GLU A 90 -4.68 -3.28 -20.65
N HIS A 91 -3.94 -2.95 -19.59
CA HIS A 91 -3.25 -3.92 -18.74
C HIS A 91 -4.15 -4.32 -17.58
N ASP A 92 -5.01 -5.32 -17.82
CA ASP A 92 -5.86 -5.93 -16.81
C ASP A 92 -5.30 -7.29 -16.34
N LYS A 93 -6.06 -7.99 -15.49
CA LYS A 93 -5.66 -9.31 -14.98
C LYS A 93 -5.40 -10.36 -16.07
N ASN A 94 -6.05 -10.23 -17.24
CA ASN A 94 -5.89 -11.14 -18.37
C ASN A 94 -4.73 -10.74 -19.29
N ASN A 95 -4.29 -9.48 -19.22
CA ASN A 95 -3.15 -8.94 -19.95
C ASN A 95 -2.17 -8.20 -19.02
N PRO A 96 -1.56 -8.91 -18.04
CA PRO A 96 -0.73 -8.26 -17.04
C PRO A 96 0.60 -7.76 -17.63
N ILE A 97 1.13 -6.70 -17.04
CA ILE A 97 2.50 -6.23 -17.25
C ILE A 97 3.46 -7.24 -16.63
N THR A 98 4.41 -7.72 -17.42
CA THR A 98 5.51 -8.58 -16.96
C THR A 98 6.89 -7.95 -17.19
N ASP A 99 6.95 -6.78 -17.82
CA ASP A 99 8.19 -6.01 -17.98
C ASP A 99 8.58 -5.39 -16.63
N GLU A 100 9.70 -5.87 -16.09
CA GLU A 100 10.23 -5.46 -14.79
C GLU A 100 10.53 -3.96 -14.70
N ASN A 101 11.02 -3.35 -15.80
CA ASN A 101 11.31 -1.92 -15.82
C ASN A 101 10.02 -1.10 -15.74
N ARG A 102 8.98 -1.56 -16.44
CA ARG A 102 7.67 -0.91 -16.42
C ARG A 102 7.00 -1.04 -15.05
N ILE A 103 7.11 -2.20 -14.41
CA ILE A 103 6.62 -2.39 -13.03
C ILE A 103 7.36 -1.45 -12.06
N LEU A 104 8.69 -1.37 -12.16
CA LEU A 104 9.50 -0.49 -11.33
C LEU A 104 9.14 0.99 -11.52
N GLU A 105 8.93 1.42 -12.77
CA GLU A 105 8.48 2.78 -13.09
C GLU A 105 7.14 3.11 -12.42
N ILE A 106 6.17 2.19 -12.47
CA ILE A 106 4.86 2.36 -11.83
C ILE A 106 5.01 2.44 -10.31
N LEU A 107 5.79 1.53 -9.69
CA LEU A 107 6.01 1.53 -8.25
C LEU A 107 6.70 2.82 -7.78
N ASN A 108 7.66 3.34 -8.54
CA ASN A 108 8.31 4.62 -8.24
C ASN A 108 7.34 5.80 -8.38
N ALA A 109 6.50 5.83 -9.43
CA ALA A 109 5.50 6.88 -9.62
C ALA A 109 4.47 6.91 -8.48
N LEU A 110 4.00 5.73 -8.03
CA LEU A 110 3.13 5.60 -6.87
C LEU A 110 3.85 6.05 -5.57
N SER A 111 5.12 5.71 -5.45
CA SER A 111 5.94 6.07 -4.29
C SER A 111 6.12 7.59 -4.13
N ASP A 112 6.47 8.25 -5.24
CA ASP A 112 6.60 9.69 -5.29
C ASP A 112 5.24 10.37 -5.05
N PHE A 113 4.15 9.79 -5.56
CA PHE A 113 2.81 10.34 -5.43
C PHE A 113 2.31 10.33 -3.97
N GLU A 114 2.38 9.21 -3.24
CA GLU A 114 2.01 9.22 -1.80
C GLU A 114 2.89 10.17 -1.00
N THR A 115 4.20 10.22 -1.28
CA THR A 115 5.14 11.12 -0.57
C THR A 115 4.70 12.57 -0.73
N CYS A 116 4.26 12.94 -1.93
CA CYS A 116 3.71 14.26 -2.23
C CYS A 116 2.40 14.56 -1.45
N HIS A 117 1.62 13.52 -1.13
CA HIS A 117 0.34 13.61 -0.41
C HIS A 117 0.48 13.47 1.11
N LEU A 118 1.70 13.30 1.63
CA LEU A 118 1.90 13.30 3.08
C LEU A 118 1.52 14.67 3.67
N PRO A 119 0.96 14.71 4.89
CA PRO A 119 0.58 15.97 5.53
C PRO A 119 1.79 16.92 5.66
N GLY A 120 1.67 18.12 5.09
CA GLY A 120 2.68 19.18 5.18
C GLY A 120 2.63 20.01 6.47
N GLN A 121 1.94 19.50 7.50
CA GLN A 121 1.74 20.18 8.78
C GLN A 121 2.29 19.32 9.92
N GLU A 122 2.59 19.97 11.05
CA GLU A 122 2.98 19.26 12.27
C GLU A 122 1.85 18.33 12.74
N GLY A 123 2.20 17.15 13.24
CA GLY A 123 1.23 16.16 13.70
C GLY A 123 1.81 14.76 13.74
N TRP A 124 0.95 13.76 13.69
CA TRP A 124 1.31 12.37 13.97
C TRP A 124 0.78 11.42 12.91
N LEU A 125 1.67 10.60 12.35
CA LEU A 125 1.32 9.49 11.49
C LEU A 125 1.32 8.20 12.29
N LEU A 126 0.21 7.46 12.21
CA LEU A 126 0.07 6.13 12.75
C LEU A 126 -0.12 5.13 11.61
N ARG A 127 0.82 4.19 11.50
CA ARG A 127 0.76 3.05 10.59
C ARG A 127 0.43 1.76 11.33
N TYR A 128 -0.55 1.03 10.83
CA TYR A 128 -0.94 -0.27 11.36
C TYR A 128 -1.64 -1.13 10.30
N ASP A 129 -1.67 -2.43 10.55
CA ASP A 129 -2.35 -3.41 9.69
C ASP A 129 -3.60 -3.97 10.38
N ILE A 130 -4.65 -4.22 9.59
CA ILE A 130 -5.85 -4.96 9.99
C ILE A 130 -5.80 -6.31 9.29
N TRP A 131 -5.57 -7.39 10.03
CA TRP A 131 -5.48 -8.74 9.46
C TRP A 131 -6.84 -9.43 9.53
N GLU A 132 -7.31 -9.98 8.40
CA GLU A 132 -8.59 -10.70 8.31
C GLU A 132 -9.77 -9.91 8.92
N GLY A 133 -9.83 -8.59 8.65
CA GLY A 133 -10.87 -7.68 9.14
C GLY A 133 -10.82 -7.40 10.65
N LYS A 134 -9.82 -7.89 11.37
CA LYS A 134 -9.60 -7.63 12.78
C LYS A 134 -8.29 -6.88 12.96
N ARG A 135 -8.31 -5.84 13.80
CA ARG A 135 -7.07 -5.28 14.33
C ARG A 135 -6.55 -6.29 15.35
N GLU A 136 -5.77 -7.26 14.86
CA GLU A 136 -5.27 -8.36 15.67
C GLU A 136 -4.37 -7.87 16.80
N GLU A 137 -4.40 -8.64 17.88
CA GLU A 137 -3.51 -8.49 19.02
C GLU A 137 -2.10 -9.06 18.67
N ASP A 138 -1.07 -8.58 19.35
CA ASP A 138 0.36 -8.84 19.16
C ASP A 138 0.99 -8.36 17.83
N ARG A 139 0.36 -7.40 17.14
CA ARG A 139 0.87 -6.81 15.90
C ARG A 139 1.63 -5.50 16.13
N SER A 140 2.65 -5.28 15.29
CA SER A 140 3.47 -4.08 15.30
C SER A 140 2.70 -2.89 14.73
N GLU A 141 2.76 -1.77 15.43
CA GLU A 141 2.26 -0.48 14.99
C GLU A 141 3.38 0.56 15.12
N TYR A 142 3.37 1.53 14.21
CA TYR A 142 4.42 2.55 14.10
C TYR A 142 3.82 3.93 14.18
N LEU A 143 4.30 4.71 15.13
CA LEU A 143 3.91 6.10 15.33
C LEU A 143 5.07 7.02 15.00
N THR A 144 4.84 8.04 14.18
CA THR A 144 5.86 9.00 13.74
C THR A 144 5.37 10.41 13.92
N HIS A 145 6.20 11.28 14.49
CA HIS A 145 5.92 12.71 14.57
C HIS A 145 6.41 13.42 13.31
N LEU A 146 5.54 14.22 12.71
CA LEU A 146 5.82 15.10 11.60
C LEU A 146 6.15 16.49 12.12
N THR A 147 7.24 17.08 11.63
CA THR A 147 7.69 18.42 12.04
C THR A 147 7.01 19.57 11.28
N GLY A 148 6.17 19.24 10.30
CA GLY A 148 5.65 20.20 9.31
C GLY A 148 6.66 20.58 8.21
N ILE A 149 7.91 20.14 8.31
CA ILE A 149 8.87 20.22 7.20
C ILE A 149 8.65 18.98 6.29
N PRO A 150 8.55 19.15 4.96
CA PRO A 150 8.35 18.02 4.05
C PRO A 150 9.37 16.90 4.26
N VAL A 151 8.88 15.66 4.33
CA VAL A 151 9.70 14.44 4.45
C VAL A 151 10.52 14.35 5.75
N ALA A 152 10.33 15.25 6.72
CA ALA A 152 11.09 15.27 7.97
C ALA A 152 10.27 14.77 9.17
N CYS A 153 10.91 13.95 9.99
CA CYS A 153 10.41 13.53 11.31
C CYS A 153 11.46 13.80 12.38
N ASP A 154 11.04 13.75 13.64
CA ASP A 154 11.94 13.92 14.78
C ASP A 154 11.67 12.93 15.91
N LEU A 155 10.60 12.13 15.81
CA LEU A 155 10.27 11.08 16.76
C LEU A 155 9.61 9.90 16.06
N GLN A 156 10.00 8.69 16.46
CA GLN A 156 9.38 7.44 16.03
C GLN A 156 9.22 6.47 17.20
N LEU A 157 8.09 5.76 17.23
CA LEU A 157 7.79 4.76 18.25
C LEU A 157 7.26 3.50 17.58
N TRP A 158 7.89 2.36 17.87
CA TRP A 158 7.37 1.03 17.56
C TRP A 158 6.78 0.42 18.83
N TYR A 159 5.53 0.00 18.73
CA TYR A 159 4.82 -0.67 19.80
C TYR A 159 3.98 -1.85 19.29
N LYS A 160 3.46 -2.64 20.22
CA LYS A 160 2.46 -3.67 19.93
C LYS A 160 1.22 -3.50 20.80
N ARG A 161 0.07 -3.90 20.25
CA ARG A 161 -1.19 -4.00 20.99
C ARG A 161 -1.47 -5.46 21.33
N SER A 162 -1.59 -5.83 22.59
CA SER A 162 -1.90 -7.20 23.05
C SER A 162 -3.00 -7.16 24.11
N ASN A 163 -4.10 -7.88 23.94
CA ASN A 163 -5.24 -7.87 24.88
C ASN A 163 -5.69 -6.46 25.28
N GLY A 164 -5.79 -5.55 24.30
CA GLY A 164 -6.09 -4.13 24.51
C GLY A 164 -4.97 -3.29 25.13
N LYS A 165 -3.87 -3.88 25.61
CA LYS A 165 -2.71 -3.19 26.19
C LYS A 165 -1.70 -2.79 25.13
N LEU A 166 -1.22 -1.55 25.19
CA LEU A 166 -0.14 -1.04 24.36
C LEU A 166 1.21 -1.23 25.07
N THR A 167 2.20 -1.76 24.35
CA THR A 167 3.56 -1.99 24.86
C THR A 167 4.59 -1.45 23.87
N SER A 168 5.38 -0.47 24.30
CA SER A 168 6.47 0.11 23.52
C SER A 168 7.67 -0.82 23.45
N TYR A 169 8.30 -0.89 22.28
CA TYR A 169 9.49 -1.70 22.04
C TYR A 169 10.70 -0.84 21.69
N ARG A 170 10.51 0.15 20.81
CA ARG A 170 11.62 1.01 20.38
C ARG A 170 11.19 2.45 20.21
N LEU A 171 12.06 3.37 20.62
CA LEU A 171 11.84 4.81 20.55
C LEU A 171 13.08 5.48 19.95
N TYR A 172 12.87 6.24 18.88
CA TYR A 172 13.82 7.22 18.38
C TYR A 172 13.31 8.61 18.74
N ASP A 173 14.16 9.46 19.34
CA ASP A 173 13.81 10.83 19.72
C ASP A 173 14.96 11.80 19.41
N ALA A 174 14.71 12.72 18.48
CA ALA A 174 15.63 13.75 18.00
C ALA A 174 15.09 15.18 18.19
N ARG A 175 13.98 15.35 18.94
CA ARG A 175 13.34 16.68 19.13
C ARG A 175 14.26 17.69 19.83
N GLU A 176 15.17 17.22 20.68
CA GLU A 176 16.14 18.07 21.38
C GLU A 176 17.40 18.29 20.53
N SER A 177 17.44 19.39 19.78
CA SER A 177 18.56 19.73 18.88
C SER A 177 19.94 19.87 19.54
N ALA A 178 19.99 20.06 20.87
CA ALA A 178 21.22 20.13 21.65
C ALA A 178 21.76 18.75 22.08
N LYS A 179 21.02 17.67 21.84
CA LYS A 179 21.41 16.30 22.18
C LYS A 179 21.58 15.47 20.92
N GLU A 180 22.53 14.54 20.96
CA GLU A 180 22.63 13.53 19.91
C GLU A 180 21.39 12.62 19.96
N PRO A 181 20.76 12.33 18.81
CA PRO A 181 19.64 11.41 18.76
C PRO A 181 20.04 10.02 19.24
N ASN A 182 19.12 9.33 19.90
CA ASN A 182 19.32 7.95 20.34
C ASN A 182 18.15 7.07 19.92
N LEU A 183 18.48 5.83 19.58
CA LEU A 183 17.55 4.74 19.43
C LEU A 183 17.55 3.90 20.71
N LEU A 184 16.41 3.90 21.38
CA LEU A 184 16.14 3.11 22.57
C LEU A 184 15.48 1.79 22.19
N TYR A 185 16.07 0.69 22.64
CA TYR A 185 15.55 -0.67 22.58
C TYR A 185 15.04 -1.08 23.96
N MET A 186 13.75 -0.87 24.20
CA MET A 186 13.09 -1.17 25.48
C MET A 186 12.96 -2.68 25.73
N ASP A 187 13.06 -3.49 24.67
CA ASP A 187 13.09 -4.95 24.72
C ASP A 187 14.44 -5.52 25.17
N TYR A 188 15.50 -4.71 25.12
CA TYR A 188 16.87 -5.11 25.46
C TYR A 188 17.54 -4.20 26.50
N ASP A 189 16.80 -3.26 27.08
CA ASP A 189 17.31 -2.22 27.98
C ASP A 189 18.59 -1.53 27.40
N LEU A 190 18.57 -1.24 26.09
CA LEU A 190 19.73 -0.77 25.34
C LEU A 190 19.45 0.58 24.69
N CYS A 191 20.42 1.49 24.74
CA CYS A 191 20.35 2.79 24.08
C CYS A 191 21.57 2.95 23.17
N VAL A 192 21.33 3.25 21.90
CA VAL A 192 22.36 3.36 20.86
C VAL A 192 22.29 4.76 20.26
N LYS A 193 23.46 5.40 20.12
CA LYS A 193 23.58 6.68 19.43
C LYS A 193 23.36 6.47 17.93
N VAL A 194 22.51 7.31 17.34
CA VAL A 194 22.24 7.30 15.90
C VAL A 194 22.51 8.70 15.38
N THR A 195 23.38 8.82 14.40
CA THR A 195 23.78 10.11 13.82
C THR A 195 22.91 10.52 12.65
N GLU A 196 22.19 9.56 12.08
CA GLU A 196 21.30 9.75 10.96
C GLU A 196 20.03 10.49 11.41
N PRO A 197 19.63 11.54 10.67
CA PRO A 197 18.36 12.21 10.92
C PRO A 197 17.18 11.27 10.62
N CYS A 198 16.07 11.48 11.30
CA CYS A 198 14.80 10.88 10.92
C CYS A 198 14.27 11.60 9.69
N ASP A 199 14.25 10.91 8.56
CA ASP A 199 13.44 11.32 7.42
C ASP A 199 12.30 10.32 7.21
N LEU A 200 11.31 10.68 6.43
CA LEU A 200 10.23 9.77 6.13
C LEU A 200 10.78 8.60 5.26
N LYS A 201 11.59 8.87 4.22
CA LYS A 201 12.03 7.86 3.22
C LYS A 201 12.88 6.70 3.75
N ASN A 202 13.60 6.90 4.84
CA ASN A 202 14.62 6.03 5.41
C ASN A 202 14.70 6.18 6.94
N GLY A 203 13.60 6.60 7.59
CA GLY A 203 13.64 7.13 8.95
C GLY A 203 14.39 6.26 9.94
N ALA A 204 15.45 6.84 10.52
CA ALA A 204 16.43 6.24 11.43
C ALA A 204 16.45 4.70 11.47
N GLN A 205 16.67 4.11 10.28
CA GLN A 205 16.75 2.67 9.97
C GLN A 205 15.69 1.79 10.66
N ASN A 206 14.42 2.16 10.42
CA ASN A 206 13.22 1.33 10.55
C ASN A 206 13.02 0.68 11.90
N LEU A 207 13.46 1.37 12.96
CA LEU A 207 13.45 0.87 14.34
C LEU A 207 13.92 -0.60 14.38
N GLY A 208 14.91 -0.98 13.56
CA GLY A 208 15.41 -2.36 13.40
C GLY A 208 14.36 -3.43 13.03
N THR A 209 13.30 -3.05 12.32
CA THR A 209 12.26 -3.94 11.77
C THR A 209 12.39 -4.10 10.25
N GLY A 210 13.17 -3.24 9.59
CA GLY A 210 13.28 -3.19 8.14
C GLY A 210 11.97 -2.78 7.45
N THR A 211 11.01 -2.24 8.20
CA THR A 211 9.74 -1.72 7.69
C THR A 211 9.65 -0.22 7.95
N ASP A 212 9.30 0.54 6.93
CA ASP A 212 9.22 2.00 7.02
C ASP A 212 8.11 2.49 7.98
N PRO A 213 8.24 3.71 8.54
CA PRO A 213 7.16 4.36 9.29
C PRO A 213 5.89 4.64 8.46
N TYR A 214 5.98 4.59 7.12
CA TYR A 214 4.86 4.52 6.16
C TYR A 214 5.14 3.40 5.14
N PHE A 215 4.44 3.37 4.01
CA PHE A 215 4.34 2.14 3.24
C PHE A 215 5.35 1.93 2.09
N LEU A 216 6.03 2.95 1.56
CA LEU A 216 6.48 2.86 0.15
C LEU A 216 7.91 2.47 -0.17
N SER A 217 8.93 2.83 0.63
CA SER A 217 10.29 2.44 0.21
C SER A 217 10.47 0.91 0.24
N ASP A 218 9.68 0.24 1.07
CA ASP A 218 9.67 -1.22 1.22
C ASP A 218 9.36 -1.95 -0.09
N TYR A 219 8.42 -1.46 -0.91
CA TYR A 219 7.94 -2.21 -2.08
C TYR A 219 8.86 -2.07 -3.30
N THR A 220 9.37 -0.87 -3.59
CA THR A 220 10.40 -0.68 -4.64
C THR A 220 11.69 -1.40 -4.27
N THR A 221 12.12 -1.32 -3.01
CA THR A 221 13.33 -2.00 -2.53
C THR A 221 13.18 -3.51 -2.56
N ALA A 222 12.03 -4.04 -2.11
CA ALA A 222 11.73 -5.47 -2.19
C ALA A 222 11.72 -5.96 -3.65
N PHE A 223 11.14 -5.19 -4.57
CA PHE A 223 11.15 -5.50 -6.00
C PHE A 223 12.59 -5.58 -6.56
N LEU A 224 13.44 -4.58 -6.29
CA LEU A 224 14.83 -4.59 -6.75
C LEU A 224 15.63 -5.76 -6.15
N HIS A 225 15.37 -6.08 -4.89
CA HIS A 225 15.98 -7.23 -4.22
C HIS A 225 15.54 -8.56 -4.87
N ASP A 226 14.28 -8.69 -5.27
CA ASP A 226 13.78 -9.84 -6.02
C ASP A 226 14.47 -9.99 -7.39
N GLN A 227 14.71 -8.88 -8.10
CA GLN A 227 15.45 -8.93 -9.37
C GLN A 227 16.89 -9.39 -9.19
N THR A 228 17.51 -9.00 -8.07
CA THR A 228 18.86 -9.48 -7.72
C THR A 228 18.87 -10.99 -7.48
N PHE A 229 17.82 -11.55 -6.87
CA PHE A 229 17.68 -13.01 -6.72
C PHE A 229 17.47 -13.73 -8.04
N ASN A 230 16.64 -13.18 -8.94
CA ASN A 230 16.41 -13.76 -10.27
C ASN A 230 17.70 -13.83 -11.10
N ALA A 231 18.63 -12.88 -10.90
CA ALA A 231 19.95 -12.91 -11.53
C ALA A 231 20.88 -14.02 -10.98
N ASN A 232 20.60 -14.58 -9.80
CA ASN A 232 21.38 -15.66 -9.19
C ASN A 232 20.50 -16.68 -8.46
N PRO A 233 19.72 -17.50 -9.20
CA PRO A 233 18.71 -18.35 -8.62
C PRO A 233 19.38 -19.57 -7.97
N GLN A 234 19.62 -19.51 -6.65
CA GLN A 234 20.23 -20.65 -5.96
C GLN A 234 19.24 -21.78 -5.69
N ASN A 235 17.95 -21.51 -5.46
CA ASN A 235 16.87 -22.51 -5.27
C ASN A 235 15.44 -21.90 -5.29
N ARG A 236 15.30 -20.62 -5.63
CA ARG A 236 14.03 -19.88 -5.62
C ARG A 236 13.84 -19.21 -6.96
N ILE A 237 12.60 -19.20 -7.44
CA ILE A 237 12.17 -18.44 -8.62
C ILE A 237 11.20 -17.38 -8.12
N VAL A 238 11.46 -16.12 -8.47
CA VAL A 238 10.54 -15.01 -8.21
C VAL A 238 9.96 -14.52 -9.52
N GLU A 239 8.64 -14.49 -9.62
CA GLU A 239 7.92 -13.93 -10.77
C GLU A 239 7.14 -12.69 -10.31
N SER A 240 7.16 -11.65 -11.13
CA SER A 240 6.52 -10.37 -10.86
C SER A 240 5.53 -10.05 -11.98
N LYS A 241 4.31 -9.65 -11.61
CA LYS A 241 3.29 -9.16 -12.56
C LYS A 241 2.59 -7.93 -11.99
N GLY A 242 2.15 -7.04 -12.87
CA GLY A 242 1.36 -5.87 -12.50
C GLY A 242 0.11 -5.75 -13.38
N TRP A 243 -1.01 -5.29 -12.85
CA TRP A 243 -2.17 -4.92 -13.67
C TRP A 243 -3.02 -3.87 -12.99
N PHE A 244 -3.88 -3.21 -13.76
CA PHE A 244 -4.82 -2.23 -13.28
C PHE A 244 -6.21 -2.85 -13.17
N THR A 245 -6.95 -2.46 -12.13
CA THR A 245 -8.35 -2.84 -11.95
C THR A 245 -9.11 -1.66 -11.36
N ARG A 246 -10.43 -1.68 -11.49
CA ARG A 246 -11.29 -0.78 -10.70
C ARG A 246 -11.75 -1.54 -9.48
N ASP A 247 -11.73 -0.89 -8.34
CA ASP A 247 -12.27 -1.45 -7.12
C ASP A 247 -13.79 -1.28 -7.11
N SER A 248 -14.53 -2.38 -7.19
CA SER A 248 -15.99 -2.34 -7.04
C SER A 248 -16.43 -1.96 -5.62
N GLU A 249 -15.57 -2.16 -4.61
CA GLU A 249 -15.83 -1.85 -3.20
C GLU A 249 -15.51 -0.37 -2.86
N GLN A 250 -14.67 0.30 -3.65
CA GLN A 250 -14.35 1.74 -3.53
C GLN A 250 -14.96 2.56 -4.68
N ASN A 251 -16.25 2.34 -5.00
CA ASN A 251 -16.99 3.15 -6.00
C ASN A 251 -16.35 3.23 -7.41
N GLY A 252 -15.49 2.28 -7.79
CA GLY A 252 -14.81 2.28 -9.08
C GLY A 252 -13.50 3.08 -9.13
N GLU A 253 -12.93 3.45 -7.97
CA GLU A 253 -11.57 3.99 -7.87
C GLU A 253 -10.55 3.00 -8.43
N GLY A 254 -9.47 3.54 -9.00
CA GLY A 254 -8.47 2.76 -9.72
C GLY A 254 -7.46 2.14 -8.79
N LEU A 255 -7.11 0.87 -9.00
CA LEU A 255 -6.05 0.17 -8.29
C LEU A 255 -4.96 -0.30 -9.27
N PHE A 256 -3.72 -0.27 -8.83
CA PHE A 256 -2.65 -1.09 -9.38
C PHE A 256 -2.41 -2.29 -8.48
N VAL A 257 -2.43 -3.49 -9.05
CA VAL A 257 -2.17 -4.74 -8.32
C VAL A 257 -0.80 -5.26 -8.72
N TYR A 258 0.10 -5.34 -7.75
CA TYR A 258 1.39 -6.00 -7.90
C TYR A 258 1.31 -7.43 -7.37
N GLU A 259 1.51 -8.42 -8.24
CA GLU A 259 1.66 -9.83 -7.89
C GLU A 259 3.14 -10.20 -7.80
N ARG A 260 3.54 -10.74 -6.64
CA ARG A 260 4.82 -11.39 -6.44
C ARG A 260 4.60 -12.87 -6.15
N THR A 261 5.09 -13.72 -7.03
CA THR A 261 5.07 -15.18 -6.87
C THR A 261 6.46 -15.69 -6.52
N VAL A 262 6.60 -16.46 -5.46
CA VAL A 262 7.82 -17.21 -5.12
C VAL A 262 7.53 -18.69 -5.20
N SER A 263 8.37 -19.42 -5.92
CA SER A 263 8.34 -20.88 -5.99
C SER A 263 9.73 -21.47 -5.77
N GLY A 264 9.78 -22.68 -5.22
CA GLY A 264 11.03 -23.35 -4.86
C GLY A 264 11.68 -22.84 -3.56
N GLY A 265 12.44 -23.72 -2.89
CA GLY A 265 13.52 -23.35 -1.97
C GLY A 265 13.19 -22.63 -0.65
N ASN A 266 12.50 -23.27 0.29
CA ASN A 266 12.98 -23.50 1.67
C ASN A 266 11.84 -24.07 2.52
N ALA A 267 12.19 -25.05 3.35
CA ALA A 267 11.32 -25.67 4.34
C ALA A 267 11.03 -24.74 5.54
N THR A 268 10.62 -23.49 5.28
CA THR A 268 10.05 -22.67 6.35
C THR A 268 8.67 -23.25 6.66
N ILE A 269 8.51 -23.79 7.87
CA ILE A 269 7.24 -24.30 8.36
C ILE A 269 6.38 -23.08 8.76
N TYR A 270 5.18 -23.01 8.22
CA TYR A 270 4.17 -22.02 8.58
C TYR A 270 3.04 -22.69 9.33
N THR A 271 2.32 -21.92 10.14
CA THR A 271 1.12 -22.38 10.81
C THR A 271 -0.08 -21.73 10.15
N ASP A 272 -1.08 -22.52 9.79
CA ASP A 272 -2.39 -22.00 9.39
C ASP A 272 -3.05 -21.33 10.60
N LEU A 273 -3.40 -20.05 10.45
CA LEU A 273 -4.00 -19.26 11.52
C LEU A 273 -5.43 -19.72 11.87
N ILE A 274 -6.10 -20.44 10.95
CA ILE A 274 -7.47 -20.94 11.18
C ILE A 274 -7.43 -22.30 11.88
N THR A 275 -6.67 -23.26 11.34
CA THR A 275 -6.66 -24.64 11.86
C THR A 275 -5.55 -24.91 12.88
N GLY A 276 -4.56 -24.03 13.00
CA GLY A 276 -3.37 -24.24 13.82
C GLY A 276 -2.40 -25.30 13.26
N GLN A 277 -2.66 -25.85 12.07
CA GLN A 277 -1.81 -26.88 11.47
C GLN A 277 -0.54 -26.30 10.86
N ALA A 278 0.57 -27.01 11.08
CA ALA A 278 1.84 -26.69 10.46
C ALA A 278 1.92 -27.24 9.04
N TYR A 279 2.43 -26.44 8.09
CA TYR A 279 2.62 -26.84 6.69
C TYR A 279 3.87 -26.20 6.08
N THR A 280 4.38 -26.80 5.00
CA THR A 280 5.51 -26.25 4.22
C THR A 280 5.00 -25.80 2.85
N PRO A 281 5.09 -24.50 2.50
CA PRO A 281 4.61 -24.02 1.22
C PRO A 281 5.60 -24.33 0.09
N ILE A 282 5.06 -24.81 -1.03
CA ILE A 282 5.79 -24.99 -2.30
C ILE A 282 5.68 -23.75 -3.21
N LYS A 283 4.67 -22.91 -2.97
CA LYS A 283 4.40 -21.67 -3.69
C LYS A 283 3.85 -20.62 -2.74
N GLN A 284 4.29 -19.39 -2.89
CA GLN A 284 3.73 -18.22 -2.21
C GLN A 284 3.38 -17.17 -3.26
N VAL A 285 2.17 -16.65 -3.21
CA VAL A 285 1.70 -15.54 -4.06
C VAL A 285 1.32 -14.40 -3.13
N ARG A 286 1.77 -13.19 -3.45
CA ARG A 286 1.37 -11.96 -2.76
C ARG A 286 0.77 -11.01 -3.77
N HIS A 287 -0.44 -10.52 -3.50
CA HIS A 287 -1.05 -9.44 -4.25
C HIS A 287 -1.07 -8.20 -3.38
N ILE A 288 -0.38 -7.14 -3.81
CA ILE A 288 -0.34 -5.85 -3.13
C ILE A 288 -1.16 -4.88 -3.97
N TYR A 289 -2.17 -4.27 -3.35
CA TYR A 289 -3.12 -3.38 -3.99
C TYR A 289 -2.75 -1.94 -3.64
N PHE A 290 -2.35 -1.18 -4.64
CA PHE A 290 -2.06 0.25 -4.54
C PHE A 290 -3.25 1.05 -5.04
N ASP A 291 -3.77 1.93 -4.20
CA ASP A 291 -4.78 2.91 -4.57
C ASP A 291 -4.15 3.98 -5.47
N LEU A 292 -4.67 4.17 -6.68
CA LEU A 292 -4.17 5.18 -7.61
C LEU A 292 -4.55 6.60 -7.20
N ALA A 293 -5.57 6.80 -6.34
CA ALA A 293 -5.98 8.10 -5.86
C ALA A 293 -5.03 8.67 -4.80
N SER A 294 -4.32 7.81 -4.07
CA SER A 294 -3.35 8.22 -3.04
C SER A 294 -1.94 7.68 -3.21
N GLY A 295 -1.70 6.74 -4.12
CA GLY A 295 -0.42 6.04 -4.29
C GLY A 295 -0.16 4.94 -3.25
N ARG A 296 -1.01 4.85 -2.22
CA ARG A 296 -0.80 4.01 -1.04
C ARG A 296 -1.13 2.57 -1.31
N PRO A 297 -0.35 1.60 -0.80
CA PRO A 297 -0.83 0.24 -0.69
C PRO A 297 -1.90 0.18 0.40
N VAL A 298 -3.08 -0.31 0.04
CA VAL A 298 -4.27 -0.36 0.90
C VAL A 298 -4.60 -1.77 1.36
N ARG A 299 -4.15 -2.78 0.62
CA ARG A 299 -4.41 -4.19 0.94
C ARG A 299 -3.30 -5.08 0.42
N GLU A 300 -3.01 -6.14 1.16
CA GLU A 300 -2.16 -7.23 0.71
C GLU A 300 -2.85 -8.57 0.98
N VAL A 301 -2.87 -9.42 -0.05
CA VAL A 301 -3.38 -10.79 0.02
C VAL A 301 -2.23 -11.74 -0.16
N PHE A 302 -2.08 -12.68 0.76
CA PHE A 302 -1.06 -13.72 0.76
C PHE A 302 -1.73 -15.07 0.54
N GLU A 303 -1.29 -15.78 -0.49
CA GLU A 303 -1.70 -17.15 -0.77
C GLU A 303 -0.48 -18.06 -0.67
N ARG A 304 -0.62 -19.15 0.09
CA ARG A 304 0.45 -20.14 0.28
C ARG A 304 -0.10 -21.51 -0.10
N THR A 305 0.55 -22.17 -1.05
CA THR A 305 0.18 -23.53 -1.48
C THR A 305 1.09 -24.53 -0.78
N SER A 306 0.54 -25.49 -0.04
CA SER A 306 1.31 -26.55 0.61
C SER A 306 1.74 -27.66 -0.35
N THR A 307 2.62 -28.55 0.13
CA THR A 307 3.03 -29.78 -0.56
C THR A 307 1.87 -30.69 -0.93
N GLU A 308 0.78 -30.67 -0.16
CA GLU A 308 -0.45 -31.45 -0.37
C GLU A 308 -1.41 -30.77 -1.37
N GLY A 309 -1.08 -29.57 -1.83
CA GLY A 309 -1.92 -28.78 -2.75
C GLY A 309 -2.96 -27.90 -2.08
N ASN A 310 -3.00 -27.84 -0.74
CA ASN A 310 -3.91 -26.94 -0.02
C ASN A 310 -3.48 -25.48 -0.20
N VAL A 311 -4.43 -24.59 -0.45
CA VAL A 311 -4.19 -23.15 -0.57
C VAL A 311 -4.69 -22.45 0.68
N TYR A 312 -3.77 -21.83 1.40
CA TYR A 312 -4.04 -21.00 2.57
C TYR A 312 -4.00 -19.54 2.17
N LYS A 313 -5.06 -18.80 2.47
CA LYS A 313 -5.19 -17.39 2.14
C LYS A 313 -5.30 -16.57 3.41
N THR A 314 -4.50 -15.50 3.48
CA THR A 314 -4.57 -14.49 4.51
C THR A 314 -4.48 -13.12 3.86
N SER A 315 -5.02 -12.10 4.47
CA SER A 315 -5.09 -10.75 3.97
C SER A 315 -4.88 -9.76 5.10
N ARG A 316 -4.29 -8.62 4.75
CA ARG A 316 -4.15 -7.46 5.62
C ARG A 316 -4.55 -6.21 4.88
N ASP A 317 -5.31 -5.35 5.55
CA ASP A 317 -5.56 -4.00 5.10
C ASP A 317 -4.55 -3.08 5.79
N MET A 318 -3.99 -2.18 5.01
CA MET A 318 -2.89 -1.30 5.39
C MET A 318 -3.45 0.09 5.65
N VAL A 319 -3.25 0.60 6.87
CA VAL A 319 -3.85 1.85 7.30
C VAL A 319 -2.77 2.87 7.69
N LEU A 320 -2.92 4.09 7.17
CA LEU A 320 -2.16 5.27 7.57
C LEU A 320 -3.13 6.33 8.08
N SER A 321 -3.08 6.61 9.37
CA SER A 321 -3.91 7.64 10.03
C SER A 321 -3.08 8.86 10.36
N PHE A 322 -3.64 10.05 10.16
CA PHE A 322 -3.05 11.32 10.60
C PHE A 322 -3.83 11.89 11.79
N TYR A 323 -3.10 12.38 12.79
CA TYR A 323 -3.65 13.09 13.93
C TYR A 323 -2.91 14.41 14.15
N THR A 324 -3.64 15.52 14.22
CA THR A 324 -3.05 16.80 14.67
C THR A 324 -2.60 16.67 16.13
N ASP A 325 -3.44 16.07 16.98
CA ASP A 325 -3.15 15.77 18.37
C ASP A 325 -3.27 14.26 18.64
N LEU A 326 -2.31 13.68 19.37
CA LEU A 326 -2.35 12.25 19.69
C LEU A 326 -3.59 11.88 20.53
N PRO A 327 -4.29 10.80 20.17
CA PRO A 327 -5.23 10.14 21.06
C PRO A 327 -4.60 9.82 22.43
N GLN A 328 -5.40 9.91 23.50
CA GLN A 328 -4.92 9.82 24.88
C GLN A 328 -4.18 8.52 25.21
N ASP A 329 -4.58 7.39 24.62
CA ASP A 329 -3.91 6.09 24.82
C ASP A 329 -2.51 6.08 24.21
N LEU A 330 -2.36 6.60 22.98
CA LEU A 330 -1.06 6.75 22.31
C LEU A 330 -0.18 7.78 23.00
N ARG A 331 -0.77 8.88 23.49
CA ARG A 331 -0.04 9.87 24.28
C ARG A 331 0.51 9.26 25.56
N SER A 332 -0.32 8.53 26.30
CA SER A 332 0.09 7.86 27.55
C SER A 332 1.19 6.82 27.31
N LEU A 333 1.13 6.11 26.18
CA LEU A 333 2.16 5.16 25.75
C LEU A 333 3.50 5.87 25.48
N LEU A 334 3.46 6.98 24.73
CA LEU A 334 4.65 7.77 24.43
C LEU A 334 5.28 8.34 25.71
N ASP A 335 4.47 8.96 26.57
CA ASP A 335 4.94 9.51 27.85
C ASP A 335 5.62 8.42 28.71
N SER A 336 5.09 7.20 28.68
CA SER A 336 5.68 6.04 29.37
C SER A 336 7.04 5.62 28.77
N ALA A 337 7.16 5.62 27.43
CA ALA A 337 8.43 5.31 26.76
C ALA A 337 9.50 6.38 27.03
N GLU A 338 9.11 7.65 27.02
CA GLU A 338 9.99 8.77 27.36
C GLU A 338 10.44 8.75 28.83
N ALA A 339 9.52 8.40 29.75
CA ALA A 339 9.84 8.22 31.17
C ALA A 339 10.79 7.04 31.38
N TYR A 340 10.60 5.94 30.65
CA TYR A 340 11.52 4.80 30.68
C TYR A 340 12.93 5.22 30.22
N ARG A 341 13.05 5.97 29.11
CA ARG A 341 14.33 6.51 28.63
C ARG A 341 15.09 7.26 29.72
N LYS A 342 14.42 8.16 30.44
CA LYS A 342 15.02 8.99 31.51
C LYS A 342 15.59 8.16 32.67
N ASN A 343 15.10 6.94 32.86
CA ASN A 343 15.51 6.06 33.94
C ASN A 343 16.52 5.00 33.50
N LEU A 344 16.83 4.88 32.20
CA LEU A 344 17.78 3.90 31.69
C LEU A 344 19.22 4.44 31.84
N PRO A 345 20.11 3.78 32.62
CA PRO A 345 21.48 4.21 32.77
C PRO A 345 22.22 4.23 31.43
N GLY A 346 22.88 5.35 31.11
CA GLY A 346 23.67 5.48 29.87
C GLY A 346 22.88 5.96 28.64
N CYS A 347 21.60 6.33 28.79
CA CYS A 347 20.81 6.99 27.75
C CYS A 347 20.66 8.50 28.10
N PRO A 348 21.28 9.43 27.34
CA PRO A 348 21.29 10.87 27.66
C PRO A 348 19.99 11.65 27.35
#